data_AF-A0AA35WMG2-F1
#
_entry.id   AF-A0AA35WMG2-F1
#
_cell.length_a   1.000
_cell.length_b   1.000
_cell.length_c   1.000
_cell.angle_alpha   90.00
_cell.angle_beta   90.00
_cell.angle_gamma   90.00
#
_symmetry.space_group_name_H-M   'P 1'
#
loop_
_entity.id
_entity.type
_entity.pdbx_description
1 polymer ?
#
loop_
_entity_poly.entity_id
_entity_poly.type
_entity_poly.pdbx_seq_one_letter_code
_entity_poly.pdbx_strand_id
1 'polypeptide(L)'
;MSYNSLTAHFLQVKQFFSDSVVPKLSLEAVKSPSLVQDCMAEAVRRIEGLVPLSADSITSQVGQACSRNLEPARTIPRLYRRTNREVPQQALSYVGEHPPTPRDAQRGDPCQFREAVEHLYCGGSHKEVQYHEITSEVLTSVKRTEDSLLKLRRNRQSLLPATGMSDDNKIRLQIALDIEAYYSQVENFGSGVARDSSLSSSLNQLLETGKAAKTLAVTASSSSSPSS
;
A
#
# COMPACT_ATOMS: atom_id res chain seq x y z
N MET A 1 -21.07 2.00 -2.10
CA MET A 1 -22.19 1.92 -3.06
C MET A 1 -21.58 1.49 -4.37
N SER A 2 -21.70 0.20 -4.73
CA SER A 2 -20.95 -0.41 -5.85
C SER A 2 -20.93 0.53 -7.06
N TYR A 3 -19.87 0.57 -7.87
CA TYR A 3 -19.90 1.25 -9.19
C TYR A 3 -21.19 0.92 -9.98
N ASN A 4 -21.72 -0.29 -9.78
CA ASN A 4 -23.03 -0.75 -10.28
C ASN A 4 -24.24 -0.04 -9.64
N SER A 5 -24.18 0.29 -8.35
CA SER A 5 -25.19 1.07 -7.60
C SER A 5 -25.25 2.52 -8.04
N LEU A 6 -24.12 3.15 -8.35
CA LEU A 6 -24.11 4.54 -8.81
C LEU A 6 -24.65 4.65 -10.25
N THR A 7 -24.26 3.72 -11.12
CA THR A 7 -24.82 3.58 -12.47
C THR A 7 -26.32 3.30 -12.42
N ALA A 8 -26.78 2.45 -11.49
CA ALA A 8 -28.20 2.21 -11.26
C ALA A 8 -28.94 3.46 -10.77
N HIS A 9 -28.34 4.29 -9.91
CA HIS A 9 -28.93 5.56 -9.49
C HIS A 9 -29.04 6.57 -10.64
N PHE A 10 -28.03 6.68 -11.51
CA PHE A 10 -28.15 7.53 -12.71
C PHE A 10 -29.25 7.03 -13.66
N LEU A 11 -29.45 5.72 -13.75
CA LEU A 11 -30.55 5.12 -14.51
C LEU A 11 -31.92 5.43 -13.88
N GLN A 12 -32.02 5.35 -12.55
CA GLN A 12 -33.22 5.71 -11.79
C GLN A 12 -33.57 7.20 -11.93
N VAL A 13 -32.58 8.09 -11.94
CA VAL A 13 -32.80 9.53 -12.18
C VAL A 13 -33.34 9.78 -13.59
N LYS A 14 -32.80 9.09 -14.60
CA LYS A 14 -33.31 9.15 -15.98
C LYS A 14 -34.74 8.61 -16.08
N GLN A 15 -35.06 7.51 -15.41
CA GLN A 15 -36.42 6.94 -15.35
C GLN A 15 -37.40 7.86 -14.62
N PHE A 16 -37.04 8.37 -13.44
CA PHE A 16 -37.88 9.30 -12.68
C PHE A 16 -38.24 10.55 -13.49
N PHE A 17 -37.29 11.07 -14.26
CA PHE A 17 -37.57 12.20 -15.16
C PHE A 17 -38.63 11.86 -16.21
N SER A 18 -38.49 10.73 -16.89
CA SER A 18 -39.45 10.26 -17.89
C SER A 18 -40.84 10.02 -17.29
N ASP A 19 -40.90 9.34 -16.14
CA ASP A 19 -42.16 8.80 -15.62
C ASP A 19 -42.93 9.81 -14.78
N SER A 20 -42.24 10.74 -14.11
CA SER A 20 -42.84 11.65 -13.12
C SER A 20 -42.72 13.13 -13.47
N VAL A 21 -41.68 13.54 -14.18
CA VAL A 21 -41.39 14.96 -14.44
C VAL A 21 -41.98 15.40 -15.79
N VAL A 22 -41.80 14.64 -16.86
CA VAL A 22 -42.35 14.95 -18.20
C VAL A 22 -43.89 15.10 -18.20
N PRO A 23 -44.68 14.24 -17.52
CA PRO A 23 -46.14 14.41 -17.48
C PRO A 23 -46.58 15.71 -16.80
N LYS A 24 -45.87 16.14 -15.74
CA LYS A 24 -46.15 17.37 -14.99
C LYS A 24 -45.76 18.62 -15.76
N LEU A 25 -44.63 18.59 -16.49
CA LEU A 25 -44.21 19.68 -17.37
C LEU A 25 -45.17 19.88 -18.56
N SER A 26 -45.80 18.79 -19.03
CA SER A 26 -46.81 18.83 -20.09
C SER A 26 -48.13 19.46 -19.64
N LEU A 27 -48.46 19.35 -18.34
CA LEU A 27 -49.64 19.97 -17.72
C LEU A 27 -49.48 21.49 -17.52
N GLU A 28 -48.26 21.99 -17.32
CA GLU A 28 -47.98 23.42 -17.06
C GLU A 28 -47.63 24.24 -18.31
N ALA A 29 -47.88 23.73 -19.52
CA ALA A 29 -47.63 24.44 -20.79
C ALA A 29 -46.16 24.91 -20.97
N VAL A 30 -45.20 24.12 -20.48
CA VAL A 30 -43.77 24.35 -20.76
C VAL A 30 -43.51 24.17 -22.25
N LYS A 31 -43.06 25.23 -22.92
CA LYS A 31 -42.94 25.30 -24.39
C LYS A 31 -41.89 24.36 -25.00
N SER A 32 -40.99 23.79 -24.19
CA SER A 32 -39.89 22.95 -24.65
C SER A 32 -39.45 21.93 -23.59
N PRO A 33 -40.21 20.86 -23.35
CA PRO A 33 -39.81 19.79 -22.43
C PRO A 33 -38.49 19.11 -22.83
N SER A 34 -38.16 19.11 -24.12
CA SER A 34 -36.89 18.63 -24.65
C SER A 34 -35.68 19.38 -24.11
N LEU A 35 -35.78 20.71 -23.92
CA LEU A 35 -34.69 21.51 -23.38
C LEU A 35 -34.38 21.13 -21.93
N VAL A 36 -35.42 20.86 -21.12
CA VAL A 36 -35.26 20.43 -19.72
C VAL A 36 -34.63 19.03 -19.67
N GLN A 37 -35.05 18.15 -20.56
CA GLN A 37 -34.47 16.81 -20.70
C GLN A 37 -32.98 16.88 -21.08
N ASP A 38 -32.61 17.73 -22.03
CA ASP A 38 -31.22 17.91 -22.47
C ASP A 38 -30.35 18.51 -21.37
N CYS A 39 -30.86 19.51 -20.63
CA CYS A 39 -30.16 20.07 -19.47
C CYS A 39 -29.95 19.03 -18.37
N MET A 40 -30.93 18.17 -18.10
CA MET A 40 -30.77 17.10 -17.12
C MET A 40 -29.80 16.01 -17.60
N ALA A 41 -29.86 15.62 -18.87
CA ALA A 41 -28.93 14.66 -19.44
C ALA A 41 -27.48 15.17 -19.37
N GLU A 42 -27.27 16.47 -19.65
CA GLU A 42 -25.97 17.13 -19.51
C GLU A 42 -25.53 17.21 -18.04
N ALA A 43 -26.42 17.52 -17.10
CA ALA A 43 -26.10 17.52 -15.67
C ALA A 43 -25.68 16.13 -15.18
N VAL A 44 -26.42 15.08 -15.57
CA VAL A 44 -26.08 13.69 -15.25
C VAL A 44 -24.72 13.32 -15.86
N ARG A 45 -24.47 13.65 -17.13
CA ARG A 45 -23.19 13.38 -17.80
C ARG A 45 -22.02 14.07 -17.09
N ARG A 46 -22.21 15.31 -16.63
CA ARG A 46 -21.19 16.04 -15.86
C ARG A 46 -20.90 15.37 -14.52
N ILE A 47 -21.94 14.95 -13.80
CA ILE A 47 -21.76 14.25 -12.52
C ILE A 47 -21.10 12.89 -12.75
N GLU A 48 -21.55 12.11 -13.74
CA GLU A 48 -20.92 10.85 -14.17
C GLU A 48 -19.43 11.05 -14.47
N GLY A 49 -19.05 12.15 -15.13
CA GLY A 49 -17.65 12.50 -15.42
C GLY A 49 -16.81 12.91 -14.20
N LEU A 50 -17.42 13.40 -13.12
CA LEU A 50 -16.72 13.76 -11.87
C LEU A 50 -16.42 12.55 -10.97
N VAL A 51 -17.18 11.46 -11.12
CA VAL A 51 -16.98 10.22 -10.34
C VAL A 51 -15.57 9.63 -10.52
N PRO A 52 -15.05 9.39 -11.74
CA PRO A 52 -13.70 8.87 -11.90
C PRO A 52 -12.65 9.85 -11.38
N LEU A 53 -12.82 11.16 -11.60
CA LEU A 53 -11.87 12.19 -11.13
C LEU A 53 -11.78 12.25 -9.60
N SER A 54 -12.92 12.10 -8.92
CA SER A 54 -12.97 12.06 -7.46
C SER A 54 -12.41 10.75 -6.91
N ALA A 55 -12.71 9.61 -7.55
CA ALA A 55 -12.11 8.32 -7.22
C ALA A 55 -10.58 8.35 -7.37
N ASP A 56 -10.06 8.90 -8.46
CA ASP A 56 -8.62 9.04 -8.69
C ASP A 56 -7.97 9.97 -7.66
N SER A 57 -8.61 11.10 -7.33
CA SER A 57 -8.11 12.02 -6.32
C SER A 57 -8.06 11.40 -4.93
N ILE A 58 -9.11 10.67 -4.52
CA ILE A 58 -9.16 9.94 -3.25
C ILE A 58 -8.08 8.85 -3.23
N THR A 59 -7.98 8.06 -4.30
CA THR A 59 -6.98 6.99 -4.44
C THR A 59 -5.56 7.56 -4.34
N SER A 60 -5.30 8.71 -4.98
CA SER A 60 -4.00 9.39 -4.91
C SER A 60 -3.69 9.92 -3.51
N GLN A 61 -4.64 10.59 -2.85
CA GLN A 61 -4.43 11.15 -1.51
C GLN A 61 -4.19 10.06 -0.47
N VAL A 62 -4.99 8.99 -0.51
CA VAL A 62 -4.82 7.85 0.40
C VAL A 62 -3.54 7.09 0.05
N GLY A 63 -3.21 6.93 -1.23
CA GLY A 63 -1.93 6.39 -1.70
C GLY A 63 -0.74 7.15 -1.10
N GLN A 64 -0.74 8.49 -1.18
CA GLN A 64 0.30 9.34 -0.60
C GLN A 64 0.37 9.24 0.93
N ALA A 65 -0.76 9.14 1.62
CA ALA A 65 -0.78 8.95 3.07
C ALA A 65 -0.14 7.60 3.45
N CYS A 66 -0.50 6.54 2.74
CA CYS A 66 0.08 5.21 2.88
C CYS A 66 1.59 5.19 2.58
N SER A 67 2.05 5.95 1.57
CA SER A 67 3.47 6.11 1.25
C SER A 67 4.27 6.68 2.40
N ARG A 68 3.72 7.71 3.08
CA ARG A 68 4.40 8.37 4.21
C ARG A 68 4.63 7.43 5.38
N ASN A 69 3.71 6.48 5.61
CA ASN A 69 3.87 5.47 6.65
C ASN A 69 5.05 4.52 6.37
N LEU A 70 5.57 4.45 5.12
CA LEU A 70 6.72 3.63 4.75
C LEU A 70 8.07 4.36 4.88
N GLU A 71 8.08 5.68 5.06
CA GLU A 71 9.31 6.47 5.25
C GLU A 71 10.21 5.98 6.39
N PRO A 72 9.67 5.52 7.53
CA PRO A 72 10.49 4.93 8.60
C PRO A 72 11.38 3.77 8.14
N ALA A 73 10.99 3.02 7.09
CA ALA A 73 11.83 1.94 6.54
C ALA A 73 13.20 2.44 6.04
N ARG A 74 13.27 3.67 5.50
CA ARG A 74 14.53 4.31 5.09
C ARG A 74 15.46 4.60 6.26
N THR A 75 14.92 4.68 7.47
CA THR A 75 15.67 5.02 8.69
C THR A 75 16.22 3.81 9.43
N ILE A 76 15.80 2.59 9.08
CA ILE A 76 16.26 1.33 9.69
C ILE A 76 17.79 1.23 9.76
N PRO A 77 18.57 1.61 8.72
CA PRO A 77 20.03 1.60 8.82
C PRO A 77 20.58 2.44 9.97
N ARG A 78 19.99 3.61 10.23
CA ARG A 78 20.41 4.49 11.34
C ARG A 78 20.08 3.88 12.69
N LEU A 79 19.05 3.04 12.75
CA LEU A 79 18.59 2.39 13.98
C LEU A 79 19.62 1.38 14.51
N TYR A 80 20.31 0.67 13.62
CA TYR A 80 21.22 -0.42 13.98
C TYR A 80 22.70 -0.06 13.86
N ARG A 81 23.08 0.83 12.94
CA ARG A 81 24.49 1.19 12.75
C ARG A 81 25.07 1.84 13.99
N ARG A 82 26.03 1.17 14.63
CA ARG A 82 26.79 1.69 15.78
C ARG A 82 25.94 2.06 17.00
N THR A 83 24.76 1.46 17.14
CA THR A 83 23.84 1.76 18.26
C THR A 83 23.86 0.73 19.38
N ASN A 84 24.65 -0.35 19.24
CA ASN A 84 24.65 -1.52 20.14
C ASN A 84 23.25 -2.10 20.42
N ARG A 85 22.27 -1.82 19.55
CA ARG A 85 20.93 -2.41 19.66
C ARG A 85 20.99 -3.93 19.58
N GLU A 86 20.06 -4.56 20.29
CA GLU A 86 19.86 -6.01 20.26
C GLU A 86 19.43 -6.50 18.88
N VAL A 87 19.49 -7.82 18.69
CA VAL A 87 19.02 -8.47 17.47
C VAL A 87 17.50 -8.28 17.36
N PRO A 88 16.97 -7.82 16.22
CA PRO A 88 15.54 -7.63 16.08
C PRO A 88 14.76 -8.93 16.19
N GLN A 89 13.67 -8.90 16.96
CA GLN A 89 12.78 -10.03 17.18
C GLN A 89 11.36 -9.79 16.65
N GLN A 90 11.00 -8.53 16.42
CA GLN A 90 9.65 -8.12 16.03
C GLN A 90 9.70 -7.01 14.98
N ALA A 91 8.61 -6.88 14.22
CA ALA A 91 8.43 -5.79 13.27
C ALA A 91 8.32 -4.44 14.00
N LEU A 92 8.72 -3.36 13.32
CA LEU A 92 8.61 -2.01 13.84
C LEU A 92 7.15 -1.52 13.83
N SER A 93 6.83 -0.60 14.75
CA SER A 93 5.47 -0.10 14.95
C SER A 93 4.85 0.54 13.71
N TYR A 94 5.65 1.15 12.83
CA TYR A 94 5.16 1.77 11.60
C TYR A 94 4.48 0.77 10.66
N VAL A 95 4.89 -0.51 10.71
CA VAL A 95 4.26 -1.58 9.92
C VAL A 95 2.84 -1.84 10.41
N GLY A 96 2.58 -1.59 11.70
CA GLY A 96 1.25 -1.69 12.32
C GLY A 96 0.40 -0.42 12.20
N GLU A 97 0.96 0.70 11.73
CA GLU A 97 0.20 1.93 11.47
C GLU A 97 -0.64 1.74 10.19
N HIS A 98 -1.87 1.29 10.40
CA HIS A 98 -2.82 0.93 9.36
C HIS A 98 -3.06 2.06 8.36
N PRO A 99 -3.32 1.76 7.08
CA PRO A 99 -4.23 2.59 6.28
C PRO A 99 -5.54 2.71 7.05
N PRO A 100 -6.24 3.86 7.01
CA PRO A 100 -7.49 4.03 7.74
C PRO A 100 -8.44 2.86 7.42
N THR A 101 -8.77 2.09 8.44
CA THR A 101 -9.53 0.86 8.32
C THR A 101 -11.02 1.18 8.16
N PRO A 102 -11.84 0.27 7.60
CA PRO A 102 -13.29 0.43 7.60
C PRO A 102 -13.89 0.63 9.01
N ARG A 103 -13.17 0.25 10.08
CA ARG A 103 -13.57 0.52 11.47
C ARG A 103 -13.32 1.97 11.88
N ASP A 104 -12.28 2.61 11.35
CA ASP A 104 -12.01 4.04 11.57
C ASP A 104 -13.09 4.94 10.90
N ALA A 105 -13.78 4.39 9.89
CA ALA A 105 -14.91 5.01 9.22
C ALA A 105 -16.24 4.91 9.97
N GLN A 106 -16.30 4.36 11.18
CA GLN A 106 -17.50 4.47 12.05
C GLN A 106 -17.89 5.91 12.37
N ARG A 107 -17.07 6.91 11.99
CA ARG A 107 -17.38 8.34 12.04
C ARG A 107 -18.09 8.88 10.78
N GLY A 108 -18.33 8.05 9.76
CA GLY A 108 -18.99 8.41 8.49
C GLY A 108 -19.81 7.25 7.89
N ASP A 109 -20.35 7.45 6.68
CA ASP A 109 -21.23 6.48 6.00
C ASP A 109 -20.47 5.18 5.59
N PRO A 110 -20.76 4.02 6.21
CA PRO A 110 -19.96 2.79 6.10
C PRO A 110 -19.83 2.25 4.67
N CYS A 111 -20.84 2.51 3.84
CA CYS A 111 -20.99 1.91 2.52
C CYS A 111 -20.12 2.59 1.45
N GLN A 112 -19.75 3.85 1.63
CA GLN A 112 -18.93 4.61 0.66
C GLN A 112 -17.44 4.43 0.97
N PHE A 113 -17.09 4.37 2.25
CA PHE A 113 -15.70 4.19 2.69
C PHE A 113 -15.19 2.77 2.43
N ARG A 114 -16.01 1.75 2.73
CA ARG A 114 -15.63 0.35 2.48
C ARG A 114 -15.27 0.10 1.02
N GLU A 115 -16.00 0.71 0.10
CA GLU A 115 -15.75 0.54 -1.33
C GLU A 115 -14.60 1.38 -1.85
N ALA A 116 -14.41 2.61 -1.34
CA ALA A 116 -13.21 3.39 -1.64
C ALA A 116 -11.95 2.65 -1.16
N VAL A 117 -12.01 2.01 0.02
CA VAL A 117 -10.98 1.13 0.55
C VAL A 117 -10.85 -0.13 -0.30
N GLU A 118 -11.93 -0.83 -0.64
CA GLU A 118 -11.89 -1.99 -1.54
C GLU A 118 -11.29 -1.63 -2.91
N HIS A 119 -11.61 -0.46 -3.50
CA HIS A 119 -11.00 0.01 -4.74
C HIS A 119 -9.52 0.38 -4.57
N LEU A 120 -9.14 0.97 -3.44
CA LEU A 120 -7.76 1.29 -3.11
C LEU A 120 -6.90 0.04 -2.95
N TYR A 121 -7.46 -1.02 -2.34
CA TYR A 121 -6.81 -2.31 -2.18
C TYR A 121 -6.92 -3.19 -3.43
N CYS A 122 -8.00 -3.13 -4.21
CA CYS A 122 -8.11 -3.82 -5.51
C CYS A 122 -7.19 -3.19 -6.57
N GLY A 123 -7.01 -1.87 -6.54
CA GLY A 123 -6.02 -1.13 -7.35
C GLY A 123 -4.63 -1.08 -6.72
N GLY A 124 -4.43 -1.78 -5.58
CA GLY A 124 -3.29 -1.72 -4.68
C GLY A 124 -1.99 -2.32 -5.24
N SER A 125 -1.48 -1.73 -6.31
CA SER A 125 -0.10 -1.92 -6.73
C SER A 125 0.81 -0.85 -6.13
N HIS A 126 0.31 0.38 -5.91
CA HIS A 126 1.19 1.52 -5.68
C HIS A 126 1.92 1.46 -4.33
N LYS A 127 1.29 0.98 -3.26
CA LYS A 127 1.91 0.91 -1.93
C LYS A 127 2.92 -0.23 -1.86
N GLU A 128 2.57 -1.39 -2.41
CA GLU A 128 3.39 -2.61 -2.47
C GLU A 128 4.62 -2.37 -3.35
N VAL A 129 4.44 -1.77 -4.53
CA VAL A 129 5.53 -1.38 -5.43
C VAL A 129 6.46 -0.40 -4.73
N GLN A 130 5.92 0.63 -4.10
CA GLN A 130 6.75 1.61 -3.40
C GLN A 130 7.47 1.00 -2.20
N TYR A 131 6.81 0.11 -1.43
CA TYR A 131 7.46 -0.55 -0.31
C TYR A 131 8.60 -1.46 -0.79
N HIS A 132 8.38 -2.15 -1.91
CA HIS A 132 9.40 -2.95 -2.57
C HIS A 132 10.57 -2.09 -3.05
N GLU A 133 10.32 -0.93 -3.66
CA GLU A 133 11.36 0.02 -4.08
C GLU A 133 12.19 0.52 -2.89
N ILE A 134 11.52 0.99 -1.82
CA ILE A 134 12.20 1.52 -0.62
C ILE A 134 13.07 0.44 0.02
N THR A 135 12.51 -0.76 0.25
CA THR A 135 13.24 -1.86 0.90
C THR A 135 14.40 -2.36 0.03
N SER A 136 14.19 -2.46 -1.29
CA SER A 136 15.25 -2.83 -2.23
C SER A 136 16.38 -1.80 -2.29
N GLU A 137 16.06 -0.51 -2.25
CA GLU A 137 17.03 0.58 -2.19
C GLU A 137 17.88 0.48 -0.91
N VAL A 138 17.22 0.30 0.24
CA VAL A 138 17.90 0.14 1.54
C VAL A 138 18.81 -1.08 1.54
N LEU A 139 18.30 -2.25 1.13
CA LEU A 139 19.08 -3.50 1.07
C LEU A 139 20.28 -3.40 0.12
N THR A 140 20.11 -2.74 -1.03
CA THR A 140 21.21 -2.48 -1.98
C THR A 140 22.28 -1.59 -1.37
N SER A 141 21.88 -0.54 -0.65
CA SER A 141 22.80 0.36 0.07
C SER A 141 23.59 -0.37 1.17
N VAL A 142 22.91 -1.23 1.93
CA VAL A 142 23.53 -2.09 2.94
C VAL A 142 24.58 -3.00 2.30
N LYS A 143 24.23 -3.69 1.21
CA LYS A 143 25.17 -4.56 0.47
C LYS A 143 26.40 -3.81 -0.04
N ARG A 144 26.22 -2.62 -0.64
CA ARG A 144 27.36 -1.79 -1.10
C ARG A 144 28.27 -1.37 0.06
N THR A 145 27.70 -1.06 1.22
CA THR A 145 28.46 -0.70 2.42
C THR A 145 29.26 -1.89 2.92
N GLU A 146 28.64 -3.06 3.02
CA GLU A 146 29.27 -4.33 3.41
C GLU A 146 30.42 -4.70 2.47
N ASP A 147 30.21 -4.66 1.15
CA ASP A 147 31.24 -4.94 0.14
C ASP A 147 32.44 -4.00 0.27
N SER A 148 32.19 -2.72 0.59
CA SER A 148 33.25 -1.73 0.81
C SER A 148 34.06 -2.04 2.07
N LEU A 149 33.39 -2.44 3.15
CA LEU A 149 34.02 -2.84 4.41
C LEU A 149 34.83 -4.14 4.26
N LEU A 150 34.31 -5.13 3.50
CA LEU A 150 35.01 -6.38 3.21
C LEU A 150 36.30 -6.13 2.43
N LYS A 151 36.26 -5.27 1.41
CA LYS A 151 37.47 -4.84 0.68
C LYS A 151 38.48 -4.16 1.60
N LEU A 152 38.01 -3.26 2.47
CA LEU A 152 38.87 -2.57 3.43
C LEU A 152 39.52 -3.52 4.44
N ARG A 153 38.76 -4.49 4.98
CA ARG A 153 39.28 -5.51 5.92
C ARG A 153 40.33 -6.40 5.25
N ARG A 154 40.08 -6.80 3.99
CA ARG A 154 41.04 -7.59 3.20
C ARG A 154 42.37 -6.85 3.01
N ASN A 155 42.31 -5.53 2.78
CA ASN A 155 43.50 -4.69 2.62
C ASN A 155 44.24 -4.42 3.94
N ARG A 156 43.57 -4.55 5.09
CA ARG A 156 44.14 -4.27 6.42
C ARG A 156 44.62 -5.49 7.20
N GLN A 157 44.53 -6.72 6.65
CA GLN A 157 44.82 -7.99 7.36
C GLN A 157 44.16 -8.09 8.76
N SER A 158 43.11 -7.30 9.01
CA SER A 158 42.43 -7.27 10.30
C SER A 158 41.37 -8.37 10.30
N LEU A 159 41.73 -9.50 10.90
CA LEU A 159 40.90 -10.71 11.06
C LEU A 159 40.26 -10.77 12.45
N LEU A 160 39.95 -9.63 13.09
CA LEU A 160 39.24 -9.69 14.37
C LEU A 160 37.86 -10.31 14.15
N PRO A 161 37.55 -11.46 14.78
CA PRO A 161 36.25 -12.09 14.65
C PRO A 161 35.21 -11.19 15.27
N ALA A 162 34.26 -10.72 14.45
CA ALA A 162 33.08 -10.04 14.96
C ALA A 162 32.24 -11.09 15.68
N THR A 163 32.22 -11.06 17.00
CA THR A 163 31.35 -11.92 17.80
C THR A 163 29.92 -11.38 17.75
N GLY A 164 29.01 -12.16 17.20
CA GLY A 164 27.58 -11.81 17.08
C GLY A 164 27.17 -11.23 15.72
N MET A 165 25.88 -10.92 15.60
CA MET A 165 25.28 -10.45 14.36
C MET A 165 25.75 -9.04 14.00
N SER A 166 26.26 -8.85 12.78
CA SER A 166 26.67 -7.53 12.28
C SER A 166 25.48 -6.57 12.18
N ASP A 167 25.75 -5.27 12.24
CA ASP A 167 24.72 -4.23 12.04
C ASP A 167 23.99 -4.43 10.70
N ASP A 168 24.72 -4.79 9.63
CA ASP A 168 24.14 -5.06 8.30
C ASP A 168 23.18 -6.27 8.33
N ASN A 169 23.51 -7.32 9.09
CA ASN A 169 22.63 -8.47 9.28
C ASN A 169 21.41 -8.13 10.13
N LYS A 170 21.53 -7.27 11.15
CA LYS A 170 20.38 -6.77 11.92
C LYS A 170 19.44 -5.96 11.04
N ILE A 171 19.97 -5.11 10.15
CA ILE A 171 19.16 -4.34 9.19
C ILE A 171 18.39 -5.27 8.25
N ARG A 172 19.07 -6.27 7.66
CA ARG A 172 18.42 -7.27 6.80
C ARG A 172 17.31 -8.04 7.53
N LEU A 173 17.57 -8.46 8.77
CA LEU A 173 16.58 -9.18 9.58
C LEU A 173 15.38 -8.29 9.93
N GLN A 174 15.59 -7.02 10.30
CA GLN A 174 14.48 -6.10 10.58
C GLN A 174 13.59 -5.92 9.35
N ILE A 175 14.18 -5.66 8.19
CA ILE A 175 13.41 -5.50 6.94
C ILE A 175 12.61 -6.76 6.63
N ALA A 176 13.17 -7.95 6.85
CA ALA A 176 12.46 -9.21 6.67
C ALA A 176 11.26 -9.35 7.63
N LEU A 177 11.44 -9.01 8.91
CA LEU A 177 10.36 -9.05 9.91
C LEU A 177 9.26 -8.04 9.58
N ASP A 178 9.63 -6.83 9.14
CA ASP A 178 8.69 -5.78 8.74
C ASP A 178 7.87 -6.21 7.52
N ILE A 179 8.51 -6.81 6.51
CA ILE A 179 7.84 -7.35 5.32
C ILE A 179 6.91 -8.53 5.68
N GLU A 180 7.35 -9.44 6.54
CA GLU A 180 6.56 -10.60 6.97
C GLU A 180 5.30 -10.16 7.71
N ALA A 181 5.43 -9.20 8.63
CA ALA A 181 4.29 -8.60 9.33
C ALA A 181 3.36 -7.84 8.38
N TYR A 182 3.90 -7.09 7.41
CA TYR A 182 3.09 -6.40 6.39
C TYR A 182 2.29 -7.40 5.55
N TYR A 183 2.94 -8.47 5.08
CA TYR A 183 2.30 -9.50 4.28
C TYR A 183 1.13 -10.14 5.04
N SER A 184 1.36 -10.56 6.30
CA SER A 184 0.29 -11.13 7.14
C SER A 184 -0.87 -10.16 7.35
N GLN A 185 -0.61 -8.86 7.46
CA GLN A 185 -1.67 -7.86 7.55
C GLN A 185 -2.48 -7.81 6.26
N VAL A 186 -1.82 -7.65 5.11
CA VAL A 186 -2.50 -7.60 3.79
C VAL A 186 -3.30 -8.88 3.54
N GLU A 187 -2.80 -10.03 3.98
CA GLU A 187 -3.51 -11.30 3.90
C GLU A 187 -4.79 -11.33 4.74
N ASN A 188 -4.71 -10.90 5.99
CA ASN A 188 -5.85 -10.84 6.91
C ASN A 188 -6.91 -9.83 6.49
N PHE A 189 -6.52 -8.75 5.80
CA PHE A 189 -7.46 -7.78 5.23
C PHE A 189 -8.06 -8.25 3.89
N GLY A 190 -7.27 -8.93 3.06
CA GLY A 190 -7.63 -9.33 1.71
C GLY A 190 -8.53 -10.56 1.61
N SER A 191 -8.83 -11.26 2.71
CA SER A 191 -9.64 -12.49 2.70
C SER A 191 -11.10 -12.29 2.27
N GLY A 192 -11.55 -11.05 2.08
CA GLY A 192 -12.88 -10.69 1.58
C GLY A 192 -12.92 -9.95 0.25
N VAL A 193 -11.76 -9.68 -0.38
CA VAL A 193 -11.64 -8.80 -1.55
C VAL A 193 -10.92 -9.53 -2.68
N ALA A 194 -11.50 -9.53 -3.88
CA ALA A 194 -10.87 -10.14 -5.06
C ALA A 194 -9.55 -9.42 -5.38
N ARG A 195 -8.41 -10.10 -5.19
CA ARG A 195 -7.09 -9.54 -5.49
C ARG A 195 -6.92 -9.47 -7.00
N ASP A 196 -6.50 -8.33 -7.52
CA ASP A 196 -5.97 -8.26 -8.88
C ASP A 196 -4.63 -9.04 -8.97
N SER A 197 -4.36 -9.56 -10.16
CA SER A 197 -3.11 -10.19 -10.58
C SER A 197 -1.89 -9.31 -10.31
N SER A 198 -2.02 -7.99 -10.48
CA SER A 198 -0.95 -7.01 -10.29
C SER A 198 -0.53 -6.89 -8.82
N LEU A 199 -1.48 -6.69 -7.91
CA LEU A 199 -1.26 -6.66 -6.46
C LEU A 199 -0.62 -7.95 -5.96
N SER A 200 -1.13 -9.09 -6.44
CA SER A 200 -0.60 -10.40 -6.06
C SER A 200 0.87 -10.56 -6.47
N SER A 201 1.23 -10.07 -7.65
CA SER A 201 2.63 -10.06 -8.13
C SER A 201 3.53 -9.18 -7.26
N SER A 202 3.15 -7.92 -7.01
CA SER A 202 3.95 -6.99 -6.20
C SER A 202 4.13 -7.46 -4.76
N LEU A 203 3.09 -8.03 -4.16
CA LEU A 203 3.14 -8.59 -2.81
C LEU A 203 4.07 -9.81 -2.74
N ASN A 204 4.05 -10.68 -3.76
CA ASN A 204 4.97 -11.81 -3.86
C ASN A 204 6.42 -11.34 -4.03
N GLN A 205 6.68 -10.33 -4.86
CA GLN A 205 8.01 -9.74 -5.00
C GLN A 205 8.55 -9.21 -3.67
N LEU A 206 7.72 -8.49 -2.92
CA LEU A 206 8.07 -7.98 -1.60
C LEU A 206 8.42 -9.13 -0.63
N LEU A 207 7.61 -10.20 -0.62
CA LEU A 207 7.85 -11.37 0.20
C LEU A 207 9.17 -12.08 -0.14
N GLU A 208 9.48 -12.24 -1.43
CA GLU A 208 10.74 -12.82 -1.86
C GLU A 208 11.95 -11.96 -1.46
N THR A 209 11.84 -10.63 -1.54
CA THR A 209 12.85 -9.70 -1.01
C THR A 209 13.06 -9.90 0.49
N GLY A 210 11.98 -10.05 1.26
CA GLY A 210 12.05 -10.34 2.70
C GLY A 210 12.73 -11.68 3.01
N LYS A 211 12.37 -12.75 2.30
CA LYS A 211 13.00 -14.08 2.45
C LYS A 211 14.48 -14.07 2.10
N ALA A 212 14.85 -13.39 1.01
CA ALA A 212 16.25 -13.24 0.61
C ALA A 212 17.05 -12.48 1.68
N ALA A 213 16.50 -11.39 2.21
CA ALA A 213 17.12 -10.62 3.29
C ALA A 213 17.32 -11.46 4.57
N LYS A 214 16.30 -12.22 4.99
CA LYS A 214 16.36 -13.14 6.14
C LYS A 214 17.43 -14.21 5.95
N THR A 215 17.49 -14.81 4.77
CA THR A 215 18.48 -15.85 4.43
C THR A 215 19.91 -15.31 4.50
N LEU A 216 20.16 -14.13 3.95
CA LEU A 216 21.47 -13.48 4.02
C LEU A 216 21.86 -13.10 5.46
N ALA A 217 20.89 -12.67 6.26
CA ALA A 217 21.13 -12.31 7.65
C ALA A 217 21.53 -13.52 8.52
N VAL A 218 20.91 -14.69 8.28
CA VAL A 218 21.14 -15.92 9.06
C VAL A 218 22.41 -16.66 8.58
N THR A 219 22.60 -16.83 7.27
CA THR A 219 23.76 -17.58 6.74
C THR A 219 25.10 -16.91 7.03
N ALA A 220 25.15 -15.58 7.12
CA ALA A 220 26.34 -14.85 7.52
C ALA A 220 26.64 -14.91 9.03
N SER A 221 25.69 -15.34 9.86
CA SER A 221 25.88 -15.50 11.31
C SER A 221 26.40 -16.89 11.70
N SER A 222 26.01 -17.94 10.95
CA SER A 222 26.41 -19.33 11.21
C SER A 222 27.84 -19.68 10.77
N SER A 223 28.48 -18.85 9.95
CA SER A 223 29.89 -19.02 9.56
C SER A 223 30.91 -18.58 10.62
N SER A 224 30.45 -18.11 11.79
CA SER A 224 31.29 -17.58 12.87
C SER A 224 31.49 -18.52 14.07
N SER A 225 30.95 -19.74 14.03
CA SER A 225 31.18 -20.76 15.08
C SER A 225 32.34 -21.68 14.69
N PRO A 226 33.52 -21.60 15.33
CA PRO A 226 34.51 -22.66 15.23
C PRO A 226 34.00 -23.84 16.06
N SER A 227 33.85 -25.00 15.41
CA SER A 227 33.73 -26.29 16.09
C SER A 227 34.88 -26.43 17.09
N SER A 228 34.52 -26.63 18.36
CA SER A 228 35.43 -26.95 19.46
C SER A 228 36.15 -28.27 19.26
#